data_AF-A0A426GC31-F1
#
_entry.id   AF-A0A426GC31-F1
#
_cell.length_a   1.000
_cell.length_b   1.000
_cell.length_c   1.000
_cell.angle_alpha   90.00
_cell.angle_beta   90.00
_cell.angle_gamma   90.00
#
_symmetry.space_group_name_H-M   'P 1'
#
loop_
_entity.id
_entity.type
_entity.pdbx_description
1 polymer ?
#
loop_
_entity_poly.entity_id
_entity_poly.type
_entity_poly.pdbx_seq_one_letter_code
_entity_poly.pdbx_strand_id
1 'polypeptide(L)'
;MQAEVIAIATDLAEVIGGAIALNLLFGLPMFLGGLVIGAVSTVMLWFQGGKSQTTFERIIIVMLLVITFGFIAGLFVAPPNPVEVAKGLIPRFKGTDSVLMAASILGATVMPHAIYL
;
A
#
# COMPACT_ATOMS: atom_id res chain seq x y z
N MET A 1 -16.52 17.21 -0.05
CA MET A 1 -16.79 16.42 -1.26
C MET A 1 -15.51 15.92 -1.94
N GLN A 2 -14.62 16.76 -2.51
CA GLN A 2 -13.40 16.24 -3.17
C GLN A 2 -12.49 15.41 -2.24
N ALA A 3 -12.18 15.91 -1.04
CA ALA A 3 -11.35 15.18 -0.07
C ALA A 3 -11.99 13.85 0.40
N GLU A 4 -13.31 13.83 0.53
CA GLU A 4 -14.08 12.65 0.94
C GLU A 4 -14.05 11.55 -0.14
N VAL A 5 -14.22 11.92 -1.41
CA VAL A 5 -14.10 10.99 -2.54
C VAL A 5 -12.69 10.40 -2.61
N ILE A 6 -11.65 11.23 -2.38
CA ILE A 6 -10.25 10.77 -2.39
C ILE A 6 -9.97 9.83 -1.21
N ALA A 7 -10.52 10.11 -0.03
CA ALA A 7 -10.39 9.24 1.14
C ALA A 7 -11.07 7.89 0.89
N ILE A 8 -12.28 7.88 0.33
CA ILE A 8 -12.99 6.65 -0.05
C ILE A 8 -12.19 5.85 -1.09
N ALA A 9 -11.57 6.52 -2.06
CA ALA A 9 -10.75 5.84 -3.07
C ALA A 9 -9.50 5.18 -2.46
N THR A 10 -8.92 5.78 -1.43
CA THR A 10 -7.76 5.23 -0.71
C THR A 10 -8.16 4.02 0.13
N ASP A 11 -9.25 4.14 0.90
CA ASP A 11 -9.80 3.03 1.70
C ASP A 11 -10.18 1.83 0.81
N LEU A 12 -10.75 2.09 -0.37
CA LEU A 12 -11.04 1.04 -1.35
C LEU A 12 -9.78 0.30 -1.80
N ALA A 13 -8.68 1.01 -2.04
CA ALA A 13 -7.41 0.38 -2.41
C ALA A 13 -6.85 -0.50 -1.28
N GLU A 14 -6.97 -0.07 -0.03
CA GLU A 14 -6.55 -0.84 1.15
C GLU A 14 -7.39 -2.10 1.33
N VAL A 15 -8.72 -2.01 1.22
CA VAL A 15 -9.63 -3.16 1.34
C VAL A 15 -9.38 -4.19 0.23
N ILE A 16 -9.19 -3.74 -1.02
CA ILE A 16 -8.89 -4.63 -2.15
C ILE A 16 -7.53 -5.31 -1.94
N GLY A 17 -6.50 -4.55 -1.57
CA GLY A 17 -5.17 -5.07 -1.31
C GLY A 17 -5.16 -6.12 -0.20
N GLY A 18 -5.85 -5.85 0.91
CA GLY A 18 -6.01 -6.79 2.02
C GLY A 18 -6.80 -8.04 1.63
N ALA A 19 -7.88 -7.89 0.85
CA ALA A 19 -8.65 -9.03 0.36
C ALA A 19 -7.82 -9.97 -0.53
N ILE A 20 -6.99 -9.40 -1.41
CA ILE A 20 -6.05 -10.16 -2.26
C ILE A 20 -5.01 -10.86 -1.38
N ALA A 21 -4.45 -10.18 -0.38
CA ALA A 21 -3.48 -10.79 0.53
C ALA A 21 -4.06 -11.99 1.28
N LEU A 22 -5.28 -11.87 1.80
CA LEU A 22 -5.98 -12.98 2.47
C LEU A 22 -6.33 -14.13 1.50
N ASN A 23 -6.67 -13.80 0.25
CA ASN A 23 -6.88 -14.80 -0.78
C ASN A 23 -5.60 -15.59 -1.09
N LEU A 24 -4.46 -14.90 -1.22
CA LEU A 24 -3.17 -15.54 -1.50
C LEU A 24 -2.64 -16.37 -0.32
N LEU A 25 -2.85 -15.89 0.91
CA LEU A 25 -2.30 -16.54 2.11
C LEU A 25 -3.15 -17.70 2.62
N PHE A 26 -4.47 -17.58 2.56
CA PHE A 26 -5.41 -18.54 3.16
C PHE A 26 -6.41 -19.14 2.15
N GLY A 27 -6.37 -18.73 0.88
CA GLY A 27 -7.35 -19.18 -0.12
C GLY A 27 -8.75 -18.60 0.09
N LEU A 28 -8.91 -17.56 0.91
CA LEU A 28 -10.23 -17.00 1.24
C LEU A 28 -10.87 -16.31 0.03
N PRO A 29 -12.19 -16.42 -0.18
CA PRO A 29 -12.89 -15.68 -1.23
C PRO A 29 -12.73 -14.17 -1.05
N MET A 30 -12.53 -13.43 -2.15
CA MET A 30 -12.29 -11.98 -2.11
C MET A 30 -13.38 -11.20 -1.34
N PHE A 31 -14.65 -11.61 -1.46
CA PHE A 31 -15.74 -10.97 -0.74
C PHE A 31 -15.61 -11.09 0.78
N LEU A 32 -15.26 -12.28 1.27
CA LEU A 32 -15.01 -12.52 2.70
C LEU A 32 -13.73 -11.81 3.16
N GLY A 33 -12.67 -11.83 2.34
CA GLY A 33 -11.43 -11.11 2.61
C GLY A 33 -11.65 -9.62 2.77
N GLY A 34 -12.41 -9.00 1.86
CA GLY A 34 -12.74 -7.57 1.94
C GLY A 34 -13.58 -7.23 3.18
N LEU A 35 -14.54 -8.08 3.54
CA LEU A 35 -15.38 -7.87 4.72
C LEU A 35 -14.57 -7.96 6.03
N VAL A 36 -13.64 -8.91 6.12
CA VAL A 36 -12.72 -9.05 7.25
C VAL A 36 -11.82 -7.80 7.36
N ILE A 37 -11.20 -7.37 6.26
CA ILE A 37 -10.32 -6.20 6.28
C ILE A 37 -11.09 -4.93 6.63
N GLY A 38 -12.25 -4.70 6.03
CA GLY A 38 -13.08 -3.54 6.36
C GLY A 38 -13.52 -3.51 7.83
N ALA A 39 -13.88 -4.67 8.40
CA ALA A 39 -14.21 -4.78 9.81
C ALA A 39 -13.01 -4.47 10.71
N VAL A 40 -11.83 -5.02 10.40
CA VAL A 40 -10.59 -4.78 11.16
C VAL A 40 -10.18 -3.32 11.08
N SER A 41 -10.18 -2.69 9.90
CA SER A 41 -9.86 -1.27 9.72
C SER A 41 -10.83 -0.38 10.50
N THR A 42 -12.13 -0.67 10.47
CA THR A 42 -13.14 0.07 11.25
C THR A 42 -12.88 -0.02 12.75
N VAL A 43 -12.60 -1.22 13.26
CA VAL A 43 -12.25 -1.42 14.67
C VAL A 43 -10.99 -0.65 15.04
N MET A 44 -9.96 -0.71 14.19
CA MET A 44 -8.69 -0.03 14.39
C MET A 44 -8.84 1.50 14.46
N LEU A 45 -9.70 2.08 13.61
CA LEU A 45 -10.06 3.51 13.65
C LEU A 45 -10.81 3.88 14.94
N TRP A 46 -11.64 2.98 15.48
CA TRP A 46 -12.39 3.25 16.71
C TRP A 46 -11.48 3.33 17.96
N PHE A 47 -10.31 2.67 17.91
CA PHE A 47 -9.28 2.76 18.95
C PHE A 47 -8.34 3.97 18.79
N GLN A 48 -8.54 4.80 17.77
CA GLN A 48 -7.72 5.99 17.49
C GLN A 48 -8.16 7.15 18.39
N GLY A 49 -7.60 7.24 19.61
CA GLY A 49 -7.81 8.39 20.50
C GLY A 49 -7.26 8.22 21.94
N GLY A 50 -6.50 9.20 22.42
CA GLY A 50 -6.01 9.27 23.81
C GLY A 50 -4.65 8.60 24.07
N LYS A 51 -4.45 8.02 25.26
CA LYS A 51 -3.18 7.35 25.66
C LYS A 51 -2.78 6.16 24.76
N SER A 52 -3.67 5.68 23.88
CA SER A 52 -3.41 4.60 22.93
C SER A 52 -2.66 5.06 21.66
N GLN A 53 -2.51 6.37 21.43
CA GLN A 53 -1.86 6.90 20.22
C GLN A 53 -0.42 6.38 20.03
N THR A 54 0.35 6.32 21.11
CA THR A 54 1.72 5.78 21.10
C THR A 54 1.75 4.28 20.77
N THR A 55 0.71 3.54 21.14
CA THR A 55 0.57 2.11 20.82
C THR A 55 0.20 1.92 19.36
N PHE A 56 -0.73 2.73 18.84
CA PHE A 56 -1.12 2.74 17.45
C PHE A 56 0.07 3.06 16.52
N GLU A 57 0.84 4.09 16.84
CA GLU A 57 2.06 4.46 16.11
C GLU A 57 3.07 3.30 16.09
N ARG A 58 3.28 2.65 17.23
CA ARG A 58 4.20 1.51 17.33
C ARG A 58 3.76 0.32 16.49
N ILE A 59 2.46 0.04 16.43
CA ILE A 59 1.90 -1.02 15.57
C ILE A 59 2.18 -0.71 14.09
N ILE A 60 1.95 0.53 13.65
CA ILE A 60 2.23 0.95 12.27
C ILE A 60 3.73 0.82 11.95
N ILE A 61 4.61 1.27 12.85
CA ILE A 61 6.06 1.14 12.65
C ILE A 61 6.46 -0.34 12.50
N VAL A 62 5.93 -1.23 13.34
CA VAL A 62 6.19 -2.67 13.24
C VAL A 62 5.69 -3.24 11.91
N MET A 63 4.48 -2.86 11.47
CA MET A 63 3.93 -3.26 10.17
C MET A 63 4.82 -2.80 9.01
N LEU A 64 5.27 -1.54 9.01
CA LEU A 64 6.17 -1.00 7.99
C LEU A 64 7.52 -1.74 7.98
N LEU A 65 8.06 -2.09 9.14
CA LEU A 65 9.28 -2.89 9.24
C LEU A 65 9.09 -4.29 8.65
N VAL A 66 7.98 -4.96 8.96
CA VAL A 66 7.68 -6.30 8.39
C VAL A 66 7.66 -6.25 6.86
N ILE A 67 6.99 -5.27 6.28
CA ILE A 67 6.93 -5.09 4.81
C ILE A 67 8.33 -4.80 4.25
N THR A 68 9.07 -3.89 4.88
CA THR A 68 10.42 -3.49 4.45
C THR A 68 11.39 -4.67 4.48
N PHE A 69 11.44 -5.41 5.58
CA PHE A 69 12.28 -6.60 5.69
C PHE A 69 11.85 -7.71 4.74
N GLY A 70 10.55 -7.86 4.47
CA GLY A 70 10.03 -8.79 3.46
C GLY A 70 10.58 -8.50 2.06
N PHE A 71 10.55 -7.22 1.63
CA PHE A 71 11.12 -6.82 0.34
C PHE A 71 12.64 -6.96 0.29
N ILE A 72 13.34 -6.56 1.35
CA ILE A 72 14.80 -6.72 1.44
C ILE A 72 15.19 -8.20 1.37
N ALA A 73 14.52 -9.07 2.11
CA ALA A 73 14.73 -10.51 2.04
C ALA A 73 14.49 -11.03 0.61
N GLY A 74 13.44 -10.55 -0.07
CA GLY A 74 13.19 -10.86 -1.48
C GLY A 74 14.35 -10.49 -2.40
N LEU A 75 14.96 -9.31 -2.20
CA LEU A 75 16.15 -8.88 -2.94
C LEU A 75 17.38 -9.76 -2.67
N PHE A 76 17.51 -10.34 -1.47
CA PHE A 76 18.60 -11.26 -1.16
C PHE A 76 18.36 -12.67 -1.73
N VAL A 77 17.10 -13.13 -1.76
CA VAL A 77 16.73 -14.46 -2.30
C VAL A 77 16.83 -14.47 -3.83
N ALA A 78 16.42 -13.39 -4.49
CA ALA A 78 16.48 -13.25 -5.95
C ALA A 78 17.18 -11.92 -6.32
N PRO A 79 18.52 -11.85 -6.16
CA PRO A 79 19.26 -10.61 -6.40
C PRO A 79 19.16 -10.18 -7.86
N PRO A 80 18.61 -8.97 -8.15
CA PRO A 80 18.55 -8.46 -9.49
C PRO A 80 19.95 -8.06 -9.98
N ASN A 81 20.15 -8.02 -11.30
CA ASN A 81 21.41 -7.59 -11.88
C ASN A 81 21.66 -6.09 -11.57
N PRO A 82 22.73 -5.72 -10.83
CA PRO A 82 22.99 -4.34 -10.45
C PRO A 82 23.13 -3.38 -11.63
N VAL A 83 23.67 -3.88 -12.76
CA VAL A 83 23.85 -3.08 -13.98
C VAL A 83 22.51 -2.74 -14.61
N GLU A 84 21.54 -3.66 -14.58
CA GLU A 84 20.21 -3.40 -15.12
C GLU A 84 19.40 -2.47 -14.23
N VAL A 85 19.50 -2.63 -12.90
CA VAL A 85 18.89 -1.70 -11.94
C VAL A 85 19.39 -0.28 -12.15
N ALA A 86 20.72 -0.09 -12.25
CA ALA A 86 21.31 1.22 -12.48
C ALA A 86 20.89 1.83 -13.83
N LYS A 87 20.78 1.00 -14.89
CA LYS A 87 20.26 1.44 -16.19
C LYS A 87 18.77 1.81 -16.12
N GLY A 88 18.00 1.14 -15.27
CA GLY A 88 16.57 1.40 -15.06
C GLY A 88 16.27 2.72 -14.36
N LEU A 89 17.22 3.25 -13.58
CA LEU A 89 17.11 4.58 -12.98
C LEU A 89 17.13 5.71 -14.03
N ILE A 90 17.66 5.45 -15.22
CA ILE A 90 17.63 6.41 -16.33
C ILE A 90 16.24 6.34 -16.97
N PRO A 91 15.46 7.43 -16.93
CA PRO A 91 14.11 7.43 -17.46
C PRO A 91 14.12 7.18 -18.98
N ARG A 92 13.36 6.16 -19.39
CA ARG A 92 13.19 5.80 -20.81
C ARG A 92 11.72 5.52 -21.06
N PHE A 93 11.14 6.20 -22.04
CA PHE A 93 9.79 5.90 -22.49
C PHE A 93 9.85 4.93 -23.67
N LYS A 94 9.32 3.73 -23.48
CA LYS A 94 9.12 2.76 -24.56
C LYS A 94 7.63 2.77 -24.94
N GLY A 95 7.24 3.74 -25.79
CA GLY A 95 5.87 3.88 -26.30
C GLY A 95 4.85 4.44 -25.29
N THR A 96 3.59 4.49 -25.71
CA THR A 96 2.48 5.11 -24.98
C THR A 96 2.18 4.42 -23.65
N ASP A 97 2.30 3.09 -23.58
CA ASP A 97 2.04 2.32 -22.35
C ASP A 97 3.01 2.69 -21.22
N SER A 98 4.28 2.93 -21.56
CA SER A 98 5.29 3.38 -20.58
C SER A 98 4.94 4.76 -20.00
N VAL A 99 4.34 5.63 -20.81
CA VAL A 99 3.92 6.97 -20.39
C VAL A 99 2.70 6.89 -19.49
N LEU A 100 1.73 6.03 -19.82
CA LEU A 100 0.55 5.78 -18.99
C LEU A 100 0.94 5.17 -17.64
N MET A 101 1.85 4.20 -17.62
CA MET A 101 2.39 3.67 -16.37
C MET A 101 3.09 4.76 -15.56
N ALA A 102 3.98 5.55 -16.17
CA ALA A 102 4.67 6.64 -15.46
C ALA A 102 3.69 7.67 -14.87
N ALA A 103 2.65 8.04 -15.63
CA ALA A 103 1.59 8.93 -15.15
C ALA A 103 0.79 8.30 -13.99
N SER A 104 0.51 6.99 -14.05
CA SER A 104 -0.17 6.27 -12.96
C SER A 104 0.65 6.20 -11.67
N ILE A 105 1.97 5.96 -11.77
CA ILE A 105 2.88 5.95 -10.61
C ILE A 105 2.91 7.34 -9.97
N LEU A 106 3.04 8.40 -10.79
CA LEU A 106 3.00 9.78 -10.29
C LEU A 106 1.66 10.08 -9.59
N GLY A 107 0.54 9.73 -10.22
CA GLY A 107 -0.79 9.92 -9.64
C GLY A 107 -1.00 9.17 -8.32
N ALA A 108 -0.45 7.95 -8.19
CA ALA A 108 -0.54 7.16 -6.96
C ALA A 108 0.30 7.74 -5.81
N THR A 109 1.41 8.42 -6.11
CA THR A 109 2.29 9.00 -5.07
C THR A 109 1.79 10.35 -4.52
N VAL A 110 1.01 11.09 -5.31
CA VAL A 110 0.44 12.37 -4.87
C VAL A 110 -0.89 12.09 -4.17
N MET A 111 -0.87 11.95 -2.85
CA MET A 111 -2.08 11.87 -2.02
C MET A 111 -2.48 13.27 -1.52
N PRO A 112 -3.45 13.96 -2.15
CA PRO A 112 -3.78 15.34 -1.79
C PRO A 112 -4.35 15.45 -0.37
N HIS A 113 -5.06 14.41 0.07
CA HIS A 113 -5.72 14.38 1.39
C HIS A 113 -4.71 14.35 2.55
N ALA A 114 -3.49 13.85 2.34
CA ALA A 114 -2.44 13.82 3.36
C ALA A 114 -1.79 15.20 3.61
N ILE A 115 -2.02 16.18 2.73
CA ILE A 115 -1.48 17.56 2.88
C ILE A 115 -2.40 18.43 3.74
N TYR A 116 -3.68 18.05 3.86
CA TYR A 116 -4.70 18.82 4.59
C TYR A 116 -5.01 18.27 5.99
N LEU A 117 -4.37 17.16 6.39
CA LEU A 117 -4.38 16.58 7.74
C LEU A 117 -3.24 17.19 8.58
#